data_AF-A0A9C9N622-F1
#
_entry.id   AF-A0A9C9N622-F1
#
_cell.length_a   1.000
_cell.length_b   1.000
_cell.length_c   1.000
_cell.angle_alpha   90.00
_cell.angle_beta   90.00
_cell.angle_gamma   90.00
#
_symmetry.space_group_name_H-M   'P 1'
#
loop_
_entity.id
_entity.type
_entity.pdbx_description
1 polymer ?
#
loop_
_entity_poly.entity_id
_entity_poly.type
_entity_poly.pdbx_seq_one_letter_code
_entity_poly.pdbx_strand_id
1 'polypeptide(L)'
;MTTKRVNTEDRRKAESHREEGIAAYQEWEITRAIECFGAAATLVPNEPAYHLHLAQALSRSGDFDQALRALADFIRLKPDSPLTNRFQSLFGAGMDEVETLLTNKMAEAGIPIEEIGAAIHLWVEYRIALGSEPLIVQQPAAWAAAIDYTVRKVNLRPVKRRDIAEFYGVSEQAVKDHHQHLVDSLDVMPCDYRYFTSDENPLDKLVEAAELLERLEARFQEP
;
A
#
# COMPACT_ATOMS: atom_id res chain seq x y z
N MET A 1 17.17 -20.91 -22.54
CA MET A 1 17.51 -19.64 -21.87
C MET A 1 18.63 -19.91 -20.90
N THR A 2 19.79 -19.28 -21.10
CA THR A 2 21.01 -19.53 -20.33
C THR A 2 20.90 -18.84 -18.98
N THR A 3 20.69 -19.59 -17.90
CA THR A 3 20.67 -19.03 -16.53
C THR A 3 22.02 -18.37 -16.26
N LYS A 4 22.04 -17.03 -16.14
CA LYS A 4 23.24 -16.28 -15.75
C LYS A 4 23.76 -16.91 -14.45
N ARG A 5 24.98 -17.47 -14.48
CA ARG A 5 25.57 -18.10 -13.30
C ARG A 5 25.93 -16.99 -12.31
N VAL A 6 25.04 -16.77 -11.34
CA VAL A 6 25.21 -15.74 -10.30
C VAL A 6 26.44 -16.08 -9.45
N ASN A 7 27.46 -15.23 -9.55
CA ASN A 7 28.70 -15.38 -8.80
C ASN A 7 28.56 -14.81 -7.38
N THR A 8 29.56 -15.05 -6.51
CA THR A 8 29.54 -14.60 -5.11
C THR A 8 29.54 -13.07 -4.98
N GLU A 9 30.19 -12.36 -5.90
CA GLU A 9 30.24 -10.90 -5.89
C GLU A 9 28.87 -10.28 -6.20
N ASP A 10 28.16 -10.83 -7.19
CA ASP A 10 26.80 -10.42 -7.56
C ASP A 10 25.84 -10.60 -6.39
N ARG A 11 25.93 -11.71 -5.64
CA ARG A 11 25.11 -11.92 -4.44
C ARG A 11 25.40 -10.90 -3.35
N ARG A 12 26.67 -10.61 -3.08
CA ARG A 12 27.06 -9.61 -2.07
C ARG A 12 26.57 -8.20 -2.46
N LYS A 13 26.70 -7.83 -3.74
CA LYS A 13 26.20 -6.55 -4.25
C LYS A 13 24.68 -6.46 -4.18
N ALA A 14 23.98 -7.53 -4.55
CA ALA A 14 22.52 -7.58 -4.44
C ALA A 14 22.05 -7.42 -3.00
N GLU A 15 22.76 -8.03 -2.05
CA GLU A 15 22.44 -7.89 -0.63
C GLU A 15 22.66 -6.46 -0.12
N SER A 16 23.76 -5.81 -0.53
CA SER A 16 23.99 -4.38 -0.24
C SER A 16 22.86 -3.51 -0.77
N HIS A 17 22.45 -3.73 -2.03
CA HIS A 17 21.31 -3.02 -2.61
C HIS A 17 20.00 -3.32 -1.87
N ARG A 18 19.78 -4.55 -1.37
CA ARG A 18 18.59 -4.86 -0.54
C ARG A 18 18.62 -4.04 0.75
N GLU A 19 19.75 -4.00 1.44
CA GLU A 19 19.88 -3.26 2.71
C GLU A 19 19.67 -1.74 2.51
N GLU A 20 20.29 -1.17 1.47
CA GLU A 20 20.06 0.23 1.06
C GLU A 20 18.60 0.51 0.70
N GLY A 21 17.97 -0.41 -0.04
CA GLY A 21 16.56 -0.29 -0.42
C GLY A 21 15.63 -0.32 0.78
N ILE A 22 15.92 -1.15 1.80
CA ILE A 22 15.14 -1.19 3.05
C ILE A 22 15.27 0.13 3.81
N ALA A 23 16.50 0.66 3.94
CA ALA A 23 16.73 1.95 4.59
C ALA A 23 15.98 3.08 3.87
N ALA A 24 16.12 3.16 2.54
CA ALA A 24 15.40 4.12 1.71
C ALA A 24 13.87 4.00 1.85
N TYR A 25 13.33 2.78 1.90
CA TYR A 25 11.89 2.55 2.08
C TYR A 25 11.39 3.02 3.46
N GLN A 26 12.21 2.87 4.50
CA GLN A 26 11.90 3.37 5.86
C GLN A 26 11.99 4.90 5.96
N GLU A 27 12.91 5.50 5.21
CA GLU A 27 13.12 6.95 5.12
C GLU A 27 12.17 7.66 4.14
N TRP A 28 11.17 6.95 3.60
CA TRP A 28 10.22 7.47 2.60
C TRP A 28 10.85 7.87 1.25
N GLU A 29 12.08 7.44 0.98
CA GLU A 29 12.77 7.62 -0.31
C GLU A 29 12.33 6.53 -1.31
N ILE A 30 11.03 6.50 -1.65
CA ILE A 30 10.40 5.39 -2.38
C ILE A 30 11.06 5.13 -3.75
N THR A 31 11.38 6.18 -4.51
CA THR A 31 12.06 6.05 -5.82
C THR A 31 13.40 5.34 -5.68
N ARG A 32 14.20 5.72 -4.68
CA ARG A 32 15.51 5.10 -4.41
C ARG A 32 15.34 3.65 -3.94
N ALA A 33 14.33 3.36 -3.12
CA ALA A 33 14.02 2.00 -2.70
C ALA A 33 13.71 1.10 -3.91
N ILE A 34 12.91 1.59 -4.87
CA ILE A 34 12.60 0.88 -6.12
C ILE A 34 13.87 0.60 -6.93
N GLU A 35 14.75 1.59 -7.10
CA GLU A 35 16.03 1.43 -7.81
C GLU A 35 16.92 0.37 -7.16
N CYS A 36 17.08 0.45 -5.84
CA CYS A 36 17.86 -0.49 -5.05
C CYS A 36 17.32 -1.93 -5.16
N PHE A 37 16.01 -2.13 -4.95
CA PHE A 37 15.40 -3.46 -5.07
C PHE A 37 15.45 -4.00 -6.50
N GLY A 38 15.25 -3.15 -7.51
CA GLY A 38 15.38 -3.52 -8.92
C GLY A 38 16.81 -3.94 -9.28
N ALA A 39 17.82 -3.27 -8.74
CA ALA A 39 19.22 -3.64 -8.90
C ALA A 39 19.51 -5.01 -8.26
N ALA A 40 19.02 -5.25 -7.04
CA ALA A 40 19.15 -6.54 -6.36
C ALA A 40 18.49 -7.69 -7.16
N ALA A 41 17.26 -7.48 -7.64
CA ALA A 41 16.54 -8.44 -8.47
C ALA A 41 17.23 -8.69 -9.83
N THR A 42 17.90 -7.70 -10.41
CA THR A 42 18.65 -7.85 -11.66
C THR A 42 19.93 -8.68 -11.47
N LEU A 43 20.61 -8.51 -10.33
CA LEU A 43 21.83 -9.24 -10.00
C LEU A 43 21.53 -10.70 -9.65
N VAL A 44 20.46 -10.95 -8.88
CA VAL A 44 20.03 -12.29 -8.47
C VAL A 44 18.54 -12.47 -8.76
N PRO A 45 18.16 -12.80 -10.01
CA PRO A 45 16.76 -12.85 -10.42
C PRO A 45 15.94 -13.97 -9.78
N ASN A 46 16.59 -14.93 -9.13
CA ASN A 46 15.94 -16.09 -8.52
C ASN A 46 15.77 -15.97 -7.00
N GLU A 47 16.07 -14.82 -6.41
CA GLU A 47 15.85 -14.56 -4.98
C GLU A 47 14.46 -13.95 -4.76
N PRO A 48 13.49 -14.68 -4.16
CA PRO A 48 12.13 -14.18 -3.99
C PRO A 48 12.06 -12.89 -3.17
N ALA A 49 12.90 -12.74 -2.14
CA ALA A 49 12.82 -11.59 -1.23
C ALA A 49 12.97 -10.25 -1.96
N TYR A 50 13.82 -10.18 -2.99
CA TYR A 50 14.04 -8.95 -3.75
C TYR A 50 12.80 -8.53 -4.54
N HIS A 51 12.08 -9.49 -5.13
CA HIS A 51 10.83 -9.23 -5.84
C HIS A 51 9.70 -8.81 -4.90
N LEU A 52 9.65 -9.38 -3.69
CA LEU A 52 8.68 -8.97 -2.67
C LEU A 52 8.92 -7.53 -2.21
N HIS A 53 10.16 -7.15 -1.91
CA HIS A 53 10.51 -5.79 -1.54
C HIS A 53 10.26 -4.79 -2.67
N LEU A 54 10.58 -5.17 -3.91
CA LEU A 54 10.27 -4.37 -5.09
C LEU A 54 8.76 -4.13 -5.21
N ALA A 55 7.94 -5.16 -5.00
CA ALA A 55 6.48 -5.03 -5.01
C ALA A 55 5.97 -4.07 -3.92
N GLN A 56 6.52 -4.13 -2.71
CA GLN A 56 6.17 -3.21 -1.61
C GLN A 56 6.46 -1.76 -1.98
N ALA A 57 7.66 -1.49 -2.51
CA ALA A 57 8.08 -0.13 -2.89
C ALA A 57 7.24 0.40 -4.06
N LEU A 58 7.01 -0.41 -5.09
CA LEU A 58 6.18 -0.04 -6.25
C LEU A 58 4.73 0.23 -5.84
N SER A 59 4.15 -0.62 -5.00
CA SER A 59 2.78 -0.43 -4.51
C SER A 59 2.64 0.89 -3.75
N ARG A 60 3.61 1.22 -2.88
CA ARG A 60 3.60 2.48 -2.14
C ARG A 60 3.78 3.71 -3.04
N SER A 61 4.48 3.58 -4.16
CA SER A 61 4.62 4.67 -5.15
C SER A 61 3.39 4.89 -6.03
N GLY A 62 2.40 3.99 -5.99
CA GLY A 62 1.24 4.02 -6.89
C GLY A 62 1.42 3.21 -8.19
N ASP A 63 2.60 2.63 -8.44
CA ASP A 63 2.88 1.81 -9.64
C ASP A 63 2.37 0.37 -9.50
N PHE A 64 1.05 0.21 -9.38
CA PHE A 64 0.40 -1.09 -9.12
C PHE A 64 0.66 -2.13 -10.21
N ASP A 65 0.68 -1.74 -11.47
CA ASP A 65 0.96 -2.66 -12.58
C ASP A 65 2.34 -3.31 -12.45
N GLN A 66 3.33 -2.53 -12.02
CA GLN A 66 4.69 -3.05 -11.80
C GLN A 66 4.76 -3.86 -10.51
N ALA A 67 4.05 -3.44 -9.45
CA ALA A 67 3.97 -4.18 -8.20
C ALA A 67 3.39 -5.60 -8.41
N LEU A 68 2.32 -5.73 -9.20
CA LEU A 68 1.73 -7.02 -9.55
C LEU A 68 2.69 -7.89 -10.36
N ARG A 69 3.49 -7.32 -11.27
CA ARG A 69 4.51 -8.08 -12.00
C ARG A 69 5.59 -8.62 -11.06
N ALA A 70 6.08 -7.81 -10.13
CA ALA A 70 7.05 -8.23 -9.12
C ALA A 70 6.47 -9.34 -8.21
N LEU A 71 5.20 -9.25 -7.82
CA LEU A 71 4.53 -10.33 -7.08
C LEU A 71 4.37 -11.61 -7.91
N ALA A 72 4.10 -11.51 -9.21
CA ALA A 72 4.05 -12.68 -10.08
C ALA A 72 5.41 -13.40 -10.13
N ASP A 73 6.51 -12.66 -10.16
CA ASP A 73 7.86 -13.23 -10.04
C ASP A 73 8.11 -13.87 -8.67
N PHE A 74 7.68 -13.22 -7.58
CA PHE A 74 7.74 -13.82 -6.24
C PHE A 74 6.99 -15.15 -6.17
N ILE A 75 5.74 -15.19 -6.67
CA ILE A 75 4.88 -16.38 -6.69
C ILE A 75 5.54 -17.50 -7.50
N ARG A 76 6.13 -17.17 -8.67
CA ARG A 76 6.82 -18.13 -9.52
C ARG A 76 8.04 -18.76 -8.85
N LEU A 77 8.78 -17.99 -8.06
CA LEU A 77 9.99 -18.45 -7.38
C LEU A 77 9.69 -19.20 -6.06
N LYS A 78 8.56 -18.90 -5.42
CA LYS A 78 8.14 -19.51 -4.15
C LYS A 78 6.68 -19.98 -4.21
N PRO A 79 6.34 -21.02 -4.99
CA PRO A 79 4.96 -21.45 -5.18
C PRO A 79 4.32 -21.99 -3.88
N ASP A 80 5.09 -22.64 -3.01
CA ASP A 80 4.58 -23.32 -1.83
C ASP A 80 4.80 -22.52 -0.54
N SER A 81 4.09 -21.40 -0.40
CA SER A 81 4.13 -20.57 0.81
C SER A 81 2.76 -19.97 1.14
N PRO A 82 2.40 -19.79 2.43
CA PRO A 82 1.21 -19.04 2.81
C PRO A 82 1.16 -17.62 2.21
N LEU A 83 2.32 -16.99 2.00
CA LEU A 83 2.43 -15.68 1.36
C LEU A 83 1.97 -15.72 -0.09
N THR A 84 2.26 -16.82 -0.78
CA THR A 84 1.89 -17.05 -2.18
C THR A 84 0.39 -17.14 -2.33
N ASN A 85 -0.31 -17.85 -1.44
CA ASN A 85 -1.77 -17.91 -1.45
C ASN A 85 -2.39 -16.51 -1.27
N ARG A 86 -1.82 -15.69 -0.36
CA ARG A 86 -2.27 -14.31 -0.19
C ARG A 86 -2.09 -13.50 -1.48
N PHE A 87 -0.95 -13.61 -2.16
CA PHE A 87 -0.72 -12.79 -3.36
C PHE A 87 -1.44 -13.32 -4.60
N GLN A 88 -1.59 -14.64 -4.75
CA GLN A 88 -2.35 -15.25 -5.84
C GLN A 88 -3.80 -14.78 -5.88
N SER A 89 -4.40 -14.56 -4.70
CA SER A 89 -5.77 -14.06 -4.63
C SER A 89 -5.93 -12.65 -5.23
N LEU A 90 -4.86 -11.85 -5.34
CA LEU A 90 -4.89 -10.54 -6.00
C LEU A 90 -5.00 -10.65 -7.54
N PHE A 91 -4.68 -11.82 -8.11
CA PHE A 91 -4.78 -12.09 -9.54
C PHE A 91 -6.07 -12.81 -9.92
N GLY A 92 -6.90 -13.16 -8.93
CA GLY A 92 -8.17 -13.83 -9.14
C GLY A 92 -9.20 -12.90 -9.78
N ALA A 93 -10.13 -13.46 -10.55
CA ALA A 93 -11.27 -12.71 -11.10
C ALA A 93 -12.38 -12.45 -10.06
N GLY A 94 -12.27 -13.05 -8.87
CA GLY A 94 -13.27 -12.95 -7.80
C GLY A 94 -12.76 -12.12 -6.64
N MET A 95 -13.68 -11.37 -6.02
CA MET A 95 -13.43 -10.63 -4.79
C MET A 95 -13.27 -11.58 -3.60
N ASP A 96 -12.39 -11.25 -2.67
CA ASP A 96 -12.37 -11.88 -1.36
C ASP A 96 -13.57 -11.45 -0.49
N GLU A 97 -13.73 -12.06 0.70
CA GLU A 97 -14.85 -11.75 1.59
C GLU A 97 -14.84 -10.29 2.09
N VAL A 98 -13.66 -9.69 2.29
CA VAL A 98 -13.52 -8.28 2.71
C VAL A 98 -13.92 -7.36 1.57
N GLU A 99 -13.42 -7.61 0.37
CA GLU A 99 -13.72 -6.85 -0.86
C GLU A 99 -15.21 -6.91 -1.21
N THR A 100 -15.81 -8.10 -1.07
CA THR A 100 -17.25 -8.30 -1.28
C THR A 100 -18.07 -7.51 -0.27
N LEU A 101 -17.70 -7.57 1.01
CA LEU A 101 -18.39 -6.82 2.07
C LEU A 101 -18.25 -5.32 1.87
N LEU A 102 -17.05 -4.82 1.55
CA LEU A 102 -16.79 -3.41 1.24
C LEU A 102 -17.69 -2.93 0.11
N THR A 103 -17.65 -3.61 -1.03
CA THR A 103 -18.42 -3.25 -2.22
C THR A 103 -19.91 -3.16 -1.90
N ASN A 104 -20.47 -4.19 -1.25
CA ASN A 104 -21.90 -4.24 -0.95
C ASN A 104 -22.31 -3.17 0.08
N LYS A 105 -21.56 -3.05 1.19
CA LYS A 105 -21.92 -2.16 2.31
C LYS A 105 -21.73 -0.69 1.96
N MET A 106 -20.65 -0.36 1.25
CA MET A 106 -20.42 1.02 0.83
C MET A 106 -21.43 1.45 -0.25
N ALA A 107 -21.78 0.55 -1.18
CA ALA A 107 -22.85 0.81 -2.15
C ALA A 107 -24.22 0.97 -1.47
N GLU A 108 -24.56 0.13 -0.50
CA GLU A 108 -25.78 0.24 0.33
C GLU A 108 -25.84 1.61 1.05
N ALA A 109 -24.69 2.09 1.53
CA ALA A 109 -24.57 3.40 2.17
C ALA A 109 -24.53 4.59 1.20
N GLY A 110 -24.65 4.36 -0.12
CA GLY A 110 -24.64 5.40 -1.15
C GLY A 110 -23.28 6.07 -1.33
N ILE A 111 -22.19 5.38 -1.02
CA ILE A 111 -20.83 5.87 -1.24
C ILE A 111 -20.50 5.82 -2.74
N PRO A 112 -19.87 6.87 -3.32
CA PRO A 112 -19.49 6.90 -4.73
C PRO A 112 -18.57 5.73 -5.10
N ILE A 113 -18.64 5.29 -6.36
CA ILE A 113 -17.90 4.12 -6.83
C ILE A 113 -16.39 4.35 -6.80
N GLU A 114 -15.95 5.60 -6.91
CA GLU A 114 -14.56 6.03 -6.81
C GLU A 114 -14.01 5.76 -5.40
N GLU A 115 -14.78 6.10 -4.35
CA GLU A 115 -14.40 5.82 -2.96
C GLU A 115 -14.46 4.33 -2.63
N ILE A 116 -15.39 3.58 -3.24
CA ILE A 116 -15.39 2.11 -3.15
C ILE A 116 -14.11 1.56 -3.79
N GLY A 117 -13.73 2.08 -4.96
CA GLY A 117 -12.46 1.75 -5.63
C GLY A 117 -11.26 2.04 -4.73
N ALA A 118 -11.24 3.20 -4.07
CA ALA A 118 -10.20 3.58 -3.11
C ALA A 118 -10.13 2.62 -1.91
N ALA A 119 -11.26 2.09 -1.43
CA ALA A 119 -11.31 1.10 -0.36
C ALA A 119 -10.73 -0.25 -0.79
N ILE A 120 -11.08 -0.74 -1.98
CA ILE A 120 -10.47 -1.95 -2.55
C ILE A 120 -8.98 -1.75 -2.75
N HIS A 121 -8.58 -0.59 -3.27
CA HIS A 121 -7.19 -0.23 -3.48
C HIS A 121 -6.38 -0.23 -2.18
N LEU A 122 -6.90 0.40 -1.12
CA LEU A 122 -6.29 0.41 0.22
C LEU A 122 -6.12 -1.02 0.76
N TRP A 123 -7.11 -1.89 0.57
CA TRP A 123 -7.03 -3.28 0.99
C TRP A 123 -5.93 -4.05 0.25
N VAL A 124 -5.86 -3.90 -1.07
CA VAL A 124 -4.83 -4.53 -1.92
C VAL A 124 -3.45 -4.05 -1.50
N GLU A 125 -3.24 -2.74 -1.37
CA GLU A 125 -1.95 -2.18 -0.97
C GLU A 125 -1.52 -2.67 0.41
N TYR A 126 -2.44 -2.68 1.38
CA TYR A 126 -2.16 -3.21 2.71
C TYR A 126 -1.65 -4.65 2.68
N ARG A 127 -2.28 -5.52 1.88
CA ARG A 127 -1.86 -6.92 1.72
C ARG A 127 -0.46 -7.06 1.13
N ILE A 128 -0.07 -6.14 0.26
CA ILE A 128 1.28 -6.07 -0.34
C ILE A 128 2.28 -5.53 0.69
N ALA A 129 1.94 -4.43 1.37
CA ALA A 129 2.78 -3.74 2.33
C ALA A 129 3.22 -4.61 3.50
N LEU A 130 2.37 -5.56 3.95
CA LEU A 130 2.71 -6.55 4.97
C LEU A 130 3.94 -7.41 4.60
N GLY A 131 4.31 -7.52 3.32
CA GLY A 131 5.54 -8.20 2.93
C GLY A 131 5.55 -9.67 3.37
N SER A 132 6.45 -10.06 4.27
CA SER A 132 6.48 -11.42 4.82
C SER A 132 5.61 -11.64 6.06
N GLU A 133 4.99 -10.59 6.59
CA GLU A 133 4.13 -10.69 7.76
C GLU A 133 2.84 -11.45 7.44
N PRO A 134 2.35 -12.31 8.34
CA PRO A 134 1.13 -13.07 8.13
C PRO A 134 -0.09 -12.16 8.19
N LEU A 135 -1.01 -12.33 7.24
CA LEU A 135 -2.33 -11.72 7.28
C LEU A 135 -3.35 -12.72 7.82
N ILE A 136 -3.99 -12.40 8.95
CA ILE A 136 -5.03 -13.23 9.55
C ILE A 136 -6.37 -12.51 9.44
N VAL A 137 -7.29 -13.07 8.64
CA VAL A 137 -8.63 -12.52 8.41
C VAL A 137 -9.68 -13.44 9.06
N GLN A 138 -9.77 -13.43 10.39
CA GLN A 138 -10.78 -14.24 11.11
C GLN A 138 -12.18 -13.60 11.10
N GLN A 139 -12.27 -12.28 11.02
CA GLN A 139 -13.54 -11.55 10.97
C GLN A 139 -13.50 -10.53 9.82
N PRO A 140 -13.82 -10.95 8.57
CA PRO A 140 -13.75 -10.09 7.38
C PRO A 140 -14.53 -8.78 7.53
N ALA A 141 -15.68 -8.82 8.20
CA ALA A 141 -16.50 -7.64 8.46
C ALA A 141 -15.76 -6.57 9.29
N ALA A 142 -14.86 -6.95 10.18
CA ALA A 142 -14.10 -6.00 11.00
C ALA A 142 -13.04 -5.27 10.17
N TRP A 143 -12.37 -5.98 9.25
CA TRP A 143 -11.48 -5.38 8.26
C TRP A 143 -12.25 -4.48 7.30
N ALA A 144 -13.37 -4.94 6.74
CA ALA A 144 -14.20 -4.14 5.84
C ALA A 144 -14.70 -2.84 6.52
N ALA A 145 -15.16 -2.94 7.78
CA ALA A 145 -15.56 -1.78 8.57
C ALA A 145 -14.41 -0.79 8.78
N ALA A 146 -13.20 -1.29 9.10
CA ALA A 146 -12.03 -0.45 9.31
C ALA A 146 -11.55 0.23 8.03
N ILE A 147 -11.61 -0.46 6.89
CA ILE A 147 -11.23 0.09 5.59
C ILE A 147 -12.24 1.17 5.16
N ASP A 148 -13.55 0.91 5.26
CA ASP A 148 -14.59 1.90 4.98
C ASP A 148 -14.40 3.15 5.86
N TYR A 149 -14.22 2.95 7.17
CA TYR A 149 -13.93 4.04 8.09
C TYR A 149 -12.68 4.83 7.68
N THR A 150 -11.59 4.16 7.33
CA THR A 150 -10.33 4.81 6.88
C THR A 150 -10.55 5.65 5.63
N VAL A 151 -11.18 5.10 4.59
CA VAL A 151 -11.39 5.82 3.32
C VAL A 151 -12.31 7.02 3.48
N ARG A 152 -13.39 6.89 4.27
CA ARG A 152 -14.25 8.04 4.60
C ARG A 152 -13.47 9.13 5.33
N LYS A 153 -12.55 8.77 6.21
CA LYS A 153 -11.67 9.73 6.91
C LYS A 153 -10.69 10.40 5.96
N VAL A 154 -10.08 9.65 5.03
CA VAL A 154 -9.21 10.20 3.97
C VAL A 154 -9.98 11.22 3.13
N ASN A 155 -11.20 10.88 2.71
CA ASN A 155 -12.08 11.71 1.89
C ASN A 155 -12.90 12.74 2.70
N LEU A 156 -12.47 13.04 3.93
CA LEU A 156 -13.04 14.07 4.82
C LEU A 156 -14.55 13.94 5.09
N ARG A 157 -15.12 12.74 4.93
CA ARG A 157 -16.52 12.49 5.24
C ARG A 157 -16.73 12.51 6.77
N PRO A 158 -17.79 13.19 7.26
CA PRO A 158 -18.13 13.13 8.67
C PRO A 158 -18.65 11.74 9.01
N VAL A 159 -17.85 10.97 9.75
CA VAL A 159 -18.21 9.61 10.17
C VAL A 159 -17.74 9.36 11.60
N LYS A 160 -18.58 8.70 12.40
CA LYS A 160 -18.18 8.18 13.71
C LYS A 160 -17.88 6.70 13.58
N ARG A 161 -16.79 6.27 14.20
CA ARG A 161 -16.38 4.86 14.21
C ARG A 161 -17.47 3.92 14.76
N ARG A 162 -18.20 4.35 15.79
CA ARG A 162 -19.34 3.60 16.35
C ARG A 162 -20.41 3.28 15.30
N ASP A 163 -20.76 4.27 14.47
CA ASP A 163 -21.82 4.12 13.47
C ASP A 163 -21.40 3.10 12.39
N ILE A 164 -20.12 3.10 11.99
CA ILE A 164 -19.56 2.09 11.09
C ILE A 164 -19.54 0.70 11.75
N ALA A 165 -19.11 0.61 13.00
CA ALA A 165 -19.09 -0.66 13.72
C ALA A 165 -20.49 -1.29 13.81
N GLU A 166 -21.51 -0.48 14.11
CA GLU A 166 -22.91 -0.91 14.14
C GLU A 166 -23.40 -1.36 12.75
N PHE A 167 -23.10 -0.59 11.70
CA PHE A 167 -23.51 -0.90 10.32
C PHE A 167 -22.94 -2.23 9.78
N TYR A 168 -21.72 -2.58 10.21
CA TYR A 168 -21.06 -3.83 9.85
C TYR A 168 -21.30 -4.96 10.87
N GLY A 169 -21.99 -4.70 11.99
CA GLY A 169 -22.26 -5.69 13.03
C GLY A 169 -21.02 -6.17 13.78
N VAL A 170 -20.02 -5.31 13.97
CA VAL A 170 -18.74 -5.61 14.63
C VAL A 170 -18.51 -4.71 15.84
N SER A 171 -17.51 -5.03 16.66
CA SER A 171 -17.17 -4.18 17.81
C SER A 171 -16.44 -2.91 17.37
N GLU A 172 -16.71 -1.79 18.04
CA GLU A 172 -16.00 -0.53 17.77
C GLU A 172 -14.49 -0.66 18.00
N GLN A 173 -14.08 -1.50 18.96
CA GLN A 173 -12.69 -1.78 19.26
C GLN A 173 -11.99 -2.49 18.10
N ALA A 174 -12.63 -3.47 17.45
CA ALA A 174 -12.06 -4.14 16.28
C ALA A 174 -11.86 -3.17 15.10
N VAL A 175 -12.83 -2.27 14.87
CA VAL A 175 -12.68 -1.21 13.85
C VAL A 175 -11.50 -0.31 14.17
N LYS A 176 -11.33 0.08 15.45
CA LYS A 176 -10.22 0.92 15.91
C LYS A 176 -8.87 0.25 15.66
N ASP A 177 -8.72 -1.01 16.06
CA ASP A 177 -7.44 -1.72 16.02
C ASP A 177 -7.01 -1.97 14.57
N HIS A 178 -7.92 -2.42 13.72
CA HIS A 178 -7.63 -2.59 12.29
C HIS A 178 -7.39 -1.25 11.59
N HIS A 179 -8.15 -0.19 11.90
CA HIS A 179 -7.92 1.14 11.35
C HIS A 179 -6.52 1.65 11.71
N GLN A 180 -6.12 1.53 12.98
CA GLN A 180 -4.79 1.96 13.42
C GLN A 180 -3.70 1.16 12.70
N HIS A 181 -3.88 -0.15 12.56
CA HIS A 181 -2.93 -0.99 11.86
C HIS A 181 -2.80 -0.64 10.37
N LEU A 182 -3.91 -0.33 9.69
CA LEU A 182 -3.91 0.16 8.31
C LEU A 182 -3.15 1.48 8.20
N VAL A 183 -3.46 2.44 9.08
CA VAL A 183 -2.80 3.75 9.14
C VAL A 183 -1.30 3.59 9.37
N ASP A 184 -0.88 2.79 10.35
CA ASP A 184 0.54 2.61 10.68
C ASP A 184 1.31 1.86 9.58
N SER A 185 0.69 0.84 8.98
CA SER A 185 1.36 0.01 7.96
C SER A 185 1.56 0.75 6.64
N LEU A 186 0.60 1.59 6.28
CA LEU A 186 0.58 2.30 5.00
C LEU A 186 0.93 3.79 5.12
N ASP A 187 1.07 4.29 6.35
CA ASP A 187 1.16 5.72 6.68
C ASP A 187 0.05 6.53 6.02
N VAL A 188 -1.18 6.05 6.20
CA VAL A 188 -2.35 6.71 5.62
C VAL A 188 -2.60 8.02 6.37
N MET A 189 -2.65 9.12 5.62
CA MET A 189 -2.97 10.44 6.16
C MET A 189 -4.33 10.96 5.66
N PRO A 190 -4.95 11.95 6.33
CA PRO A 190 -6.07 12.67 5.75
C PRO A 190 -5.68 13.25 4.37
N CYS A 191 -6.56 13.13 3.39
CA CYS A 191 -6.29 13.58 2.01
C CYS A 191 -5.11 12.88 1.30
N ASP A 192 -4.75 11.67 1.73
CA ASP A 192 -3.74 10.85 1.05
C ASP A 192 -4.07 10.67 -0.44
N TYR A 193 -3.15 11.07 -1.32
CA TYR A 193 -3.34 11.05 -2.78
C TYR A 193 -3.68 9.66 -3.34
N ARG A 194 -3.30 8.57 -2.65
CA ARG A 194 -3.59 7.21 -3.10
C ARG A 194 -5.07 6.85 -3.01
N TYR A 195 -5.79 7.45 -2.06
CA TYR A 195 -7.18 7.07 -1.73
C TYR A 195 -8.15 8.26 -1.67
N PHE A 196 -7.67 9.49 -1.83
CA PHE A 196 -8.50 10.67 -1.99
C PHE A 196 -9.06 10.70 -3.42
N THR A 197 -10.36 10.94 -3.56
CA THR A 197 -11.09 10.73 -4.82
C THR A 197 -11.67 11.99 -5.44
N SER A 198 -11.67 13.10 -4.71
CA SER A 198 -12.12 14.39 -5.23
C SER A 198 -10.99 15.08 -6.02
N ASP A 199 -11.36 15.78 -7.09
CA ASP A 199 -10.42 16.48 -7.98
C ASP A 199 -9.62 17.58 -7.27
N GLU A 200 -10.22 18.23 -6.28
CA GLU A 200 -9.55 19.26 -5.48
C GLU A 200 -9.01 18.65 -4.17
N ASN A 201 -7.75 18.20 -4.16
CA ASN A 201 -7.13 17.73 -2.93
C ASN A 201 -6.75 18.94 -2.05
N PRO A 202 -7.24 19.04 -0.79
CA PRO A 202 -6.88 20.13 0.11
C PRO A 202 -5.36 20.30 0.33
N LEU A 203 -4.58 19.23 0.15
CA LEU A 203 -3.12 19.29 0.27
C LEU A 203 -2.47 20.10 -0.86
N ASP A 204 -3.07 20.20 -2.05
CA ASP A 204 -2.52 20.99 -3.17
C ASP A 204 -2.35 22.46 -2.76
N LYS A 205 -3.37 23.01 -2.10
CA LYS A 205 -3.34 24.40 -1.59
C LYS A 205 -2.28 24.60 -0.51
N LEU A 206 -1.99 23.58 0.29
CA LEU A 206 -0.94 23.63 1.31
C LEU A 206 0.45 23.62 0.67
N VAL A 207 0.65 22.81 -0.37
CA VAL A 207 1.89 22.78 -1.15
C VAL A 207 2.12 24.13 -1.83
N GLU A 208 1.12 24.67 -2.52
CA GLU A 208 1.21 26.00 -3.15
C GLU A 208 1.53 27.10 -2.14
N ALA A 209 0.93 27.06 -0.94
CA ALA A 209 1.20 28.01 0.12
C ALA A 209 2.62 27.89 0.67
N ALA A 210 3.14 26.67 0.84
CA ALA A 210 4.52 26.43 1.27
C ALA A 210 5.53 26.96 0.23
N GLU A 211 5.34 26.64 -1.05
CA GLU A 211 6.18 27.16 -2.14
C GLU A 211 6.13 28.70 -2.25
N LEU A 212 4.96 29.29 -2.01
CA LEU A 212 4.83 30.75 -1.95
C LEU A 212 5.61 31.33 -0.78
N LEU A 213 5.53 30.72 0.40
CA LEU A 213 6.25 31.15 1.60
C LEU A 213 7.77 31.08 1.36
N GLU A 214 8.28 29.97 0.84
CA GLU A 214 9.71 29.82 0.51
C GLU A 214 10.19 30.90 -0.47
N ARG A 215 9.40 31.20 -1.52
CA ARG A 215 9.71 32.27 -2.47
C ARG A 215 9.72 33.66 -1.82
N LEU A 216 8.79 33.93 -0.91
CA LEU A 216 8.74 35.20 -0.19
C LEU A 216 9.92 35.35 0.78
N GLU A 217 10.29 34.29 1.48
CA GLU A 217 11.45 34.26 2.37
C GLU A 217 12.76 34.48 1.60
N ALA A 218 12.93 33.80 0.46
CA ALA A 218 14.08 34.02 -0.41
C ALA A 218 14.20 35.49 -0.85
N ARG A 219 13.09 36.10 -1.29
CA ARG A 219 13.04 37.52 -1.66
C ARG A 219 13.30 38.47 -0.49
N PHE A 220 12.91 38.10 0.73
CA PHE A 220 13.14 38.92 1.92
C PHE A 220 14.61 38.87 2.37
N GLN A 221 15.33 37.81 2.03
CA GLN A 221 16.77 37.66 2.29
C GLN A 221 17.66 38.22 1.16
N GLU A 222 17.09 38.68 0.05
CA GLU A 222 17.84 39.38 -1.00
C GLU A 222 18.36 40.74 -0.46
N PRO A 223 19.65 41.08 -0.69
CA PRO A 223 20.31 42.26 -0.12
C PRO A 223 19.88 43.61 -0.70
#